data_AF-A0A8B8E692-F1
#
_entry.id   AF-A0A8B8E692-F1
#
_cell.length_a   1.000
_cell.length_b   1.000
_cell.length_c   1.000
_cell.angle_alpha   90.00
_cell.angle_beta   90.00
_cell.angle_gamma   90.00
#
_symmetry.space_group_name_H-M   'P 1'
#
loop_
_entity.id
_entity.type
_entity.pdbx_description
1 polymer ?
#
loop_
_entity_poly.entity_id
_entity_poly.type
_entity_poly.pdbx_seq_one_letter_code
_entity_poly.pdbx_strand_id
1 'polypeptide(L)'
;MEYLKSKWRIWFKSLDCDHDNKITNEDMNMSAKKFEEIRKLIGGKGPSGSEFDNTNWWNNYIFRKGPGVAMTMDEFVGALEDSYQKDKTAFRQEMERCFGDISAFVTDNMGRPIEEEEFAFGFKVFGQEDAGQVAKAYQLFTAAYGQPTVRHIVDAWVQFIVDDDENKQDMIKEAFGN
;
A
#
# COMPACT_ATOMS: atom_id res chain seq x y z
N MET A 1 -16.70 -11.37 -2.57
CA MET A 1 -16.20 -10.99 -1.22
C MET A 1 -14.91 -11.69 -0.86
N GLU A 2 -14.80 -13.02 -0.99
CA GLU A 2 -13.53 -13.72 -0.70
C GLU A 2 -12.34 -13.22 -1.54
N TYR A 3 -12.58 -12.80 -2.79
CA TYR A 3 -11.57 -12.15 -3.61
C TYR A 3 -10.97 -10.91 -2.91
N LEU A 4 -11.81 -9.95 -2.46
CA LEU A 4 -11.34 -8.80 -1.68
C LEU A 4 -10.64 -9.20 -0.38
N LYS A 5 -11.19 -10.16 0.37
CA LYS A 5 -10.54 -10.64 1.60
C LYS A 5 -9.16 -11.22 1.33
N SER A 6 -8.96 -11.91 0.21
CA SER A 6 -7.62 -12.39 -0.17
C SER A 6 -6.63 -11.24 -0.37
N LYS A 7 -7.07 -10.13 -0.98
CA LYS A 7 -6.27 -8.92 -1.18
C LYS A 7 -5.96 -8.21 0.14
N TRP A 8 -6.94 -8.12 1.04
CA TRP A 8 -6.75 -7.54 2.37
C TRP A 8 -5.81 -8.37 3.25
N ARG A 9 -5.79 -9.70 3.10
CA ARG A 9 -4.80 -10.56 3.78
C ARG A 9 -3.38 -10.32 3.28
N ILE A 10 -3.20 -10.04 1.98
CA ILE A 10 -1.89 -9.63 1.43
C ILE A 10 -1.49 -8.27 2.00
N TRP A 11 -2.42 -7.29 2.05
CA TRP A 11 -2.15 -5.99 2.63
C TRP A 11 -1.81 -6.08 4.13
N PHE A 12 -2.50 -6.91 4.89
CA PHE A 12 -2.15 -7.21 6.28
C PHE A 12 -0.69 -7.65 6.40
N LYS A 13 -0.26 -8.62 5.59
CA LYS A 13 1.13 -9.13 5.61
C LYS A 13 2.17 -8.07 5.25
N SER A 14 1.81 -7.09 4.40
CA SER A 14 2.71 -5.97 4.11
C SER A 14 2.87 -4.99 5.27
N LEU A 15 1.86 -4.92 6.15
CA LEU A 15 1.81 -4.02 7.30
C LEU A 15 2.44 -4.66 8.55
N ASP A 16 2.25 -5.97 8.73
CA ASP A 16 2.87 -6.82 9.75
C ASP A 16 4.38 -6.97 9.46
N CYS A 17 5.16 -6.02 9.99
CA CYS A 17 6.56 -5.81 9.67
C CYS A 17 7.48 -6.79 10.39
N ASP A 18 7.11 -7.23 11.59
CA ASP A 18 7.88 -8.23 12.36
C ASP A 18 7.40 -9.67 12.12
N HIS A 19 6.30 -9.83 11.36
CA HIS A 19 5.73 -11.11 10.95
C HIS A 19 5.20 -11.95 12.13
N ASP A 20 4.74 -11.29 13.20
CA ASP A 20 4.14 -11.94 14.37
C ASP A 20 2.65 -12.31 14.18
N ASN A 21 2.09 -12.02 12.99
CA ASN A 21 0.68 -12.17 12.62
C ASN A 21 -0.27 -11.23 13.38
N LYS A 22 0.23 -10.08 13.82
CA LYS A 22 -0.57 -8.99 14.39
C LYS A 22 -0.12 -7.65 13.81
N ILE A 23 -1.05 -6.72 13.79
CA ILE A 23 -0.80 -5.30 13.55
C ILE A 23 -0.70 -4.64 14.92
N THR A 24 0.46 -4.08 15.24
CA THR A 24 0.79 -3.49 16.53
C THR A 24 1.47 -2.11 16.39
N ASN A 25 1.73 -1.45 17.53
CA ASN A 25 2.55 -0.24 17.54
C ASN A 25 4.01 -0.50 17.11
N GLU A 26 4.51 -1.73 17.25
CA GLU A 26 5.86 -2.04 16.80
C GLU A 26 5.92 -1.99 15.26
N ASP A 27 4.93 -2.55 14.56
CA ASP A 27 4.80 -2.44 13.10
C ASP A 27 4.68 -0.99 12.63
N MET A 28 3.92 -0.17 13.36
CA MET A 28 3.84 1.27 13.14
C MET A 28 5.24 1.91 13.25
N ASN A 29 6.02 1.57 14.28
CA ASN A 29 7.36 2.14 14.46
C ASN A 29 8.35 1.67 13.38
N MET A 30 8.24 0.40 12.94
CA MET A 30 9.08 -0.13 11.86
C MET A 30 8.73 0.48 10.50
N SER A 31 7.45 0.68 10.22
CA SER A 31 6.98 1.28 8.95
C SER A 31 7.41 2.74 8.77
N ALA A 32 7.58 3.51 9.85
CA ALA A 32 8.10 4.88 9.77
C ALA A 32 9.49 4.94 9.11
N LYS A 33 10.39 4.01 9.47
CA LYS A 33 11.74 3.92 8.88
C LYS A 33 11.67 3.56 7.40
N LYS A 34 10.82 2.59 7.08
CA LYS A 34 10.51 2.13 5.73
C LYS A 34 10.00 3.25 4.82
N PHE A 35 9.05 4.07 5.27
CA PHE A 35 8.54 5.20 4.47
C PHE A 35 9.60 6.28 4.23
N GLU A 36 10.44 6.56 5.23
CA GLU A 36 11.56 7.50 5.06
C GLU A 36 12.61 6.97 4.07
N GLU A 37 12.84 5.66 4.03
CA GLU A 37 13.70 5.03 3.03
C GLU A 37 13.12 5.15 1.60
N ILE A 38 11.82 4.90 1.42
CA ILE A 38 11.14 5.11 0.12
C ILE A 38 11.32 6.56 -0.32
N ARG A 39 11.05 7.51 0.58
CA ARG A 39 11.17 8.94 0.28
C ARG A 39 12.58 9.33 -0.17
N LYS A 40 13.62 8.82 0.50
CA LYS A 40 15.02 9.09 0.13
C LYS A 40 15.39 8.57 -1.26
N LEU A 41 14.81 7.45 -1.66
CA LEU A 41 15.07 6.83 -2.96
C LEU A 41 14.23 7.47 -4.08
N ILE A 42 12.91 7.56 -3.88
CA ILE A 42 11.93 7.94 -4.91
C ILE A 42 11.69 9.46 -4.96
N GLY A 43 11.74 10.15 -3.83
CA GLY A 43 11.35 11.55 -3.69
C GLY A 43 12.22 12.57 -4.42
N GLY A 44 13.31 12.11 -5.05
CA GLY A 44 14.28 12.97 -5.69
C GLY A 44 15.00 13.86 -4.67
N LYS A 45 16.04 14.55 -5.14
CA LYS A 45 16.81 15.55 -4.38
C LYS A 45 16.02 16.84 -4.10
N GLY A 46 14.70 16.75 -3.91
CA GLY A 46 13.82 17.86 -3.58
C GLY A 46 13.96 18.28 -2.11
N PRO A 47 13.60 19.53 -1.75
CA PRO A 47 13.64 19.96 -0.36
C PRO A 47 12.73 19.07 0.50
N SER A 48 13.17 18.77 1.71
CA SER A 48 12.39 18.03 2.70
C SER A 48 11.04 18.74 2.94
N GLY A 49 9.97 18.27 2.30
CA GLY A 49 8.76 19.08 2.11
C GLY A 49 7.61 18.87 3.10
N SER A 50 7.52 17.74 3.79
CA SER A 50 6.45 17.52 4.78
C SER A 50 6.89 16.51 5.84
N GLU A 51 6.57 16.80 7.10
CA GLU A 51 6.59 15.78 8.15
C GLU A 51 5.40 14.85 7.89
N PHE A 52 5.67 13.56 7.68
CA PHE A 52 4.63 12.55 7.66
C PHE A 52 4.39 12.08 9.08
N ASP A 53 3.19 12.39 9.59
CA ASP A 53 2.75 11.89 10.89
C ASP A 53 2.32 10.42 10.74
N ASN A 54 3.30 9.52 10.81
CA ASN A 54 3.11 8.08 10.72
C ASN A 54 2.11 7.57 11.77
N THR A 55 2.14 8.12 12.98
CA THR A 55 1.21 7.72 14.04
C THR A 55 -0.22 8.12 13.70
N ASN A 56 -0.45 9.33 13.21
CA ASN A 56 -1.77 9.76 12.77
C ASN A 56 -2.26 8.95 11.57
N TRP A 57 -1.39 8.63 10.60
CA TRP A 57 -1.75 7.78 9.46
C TRP A 57 -2.19 6.38 9.92
N TRP A 58 -1.42 5.73 10.79
CA TRP A 58 -1.78 4.42 11.34
C TRP A 58 -3.08 4.44 12.14
N ASN A 59 -3.26 5.44 13.00
CA ASN A 59 -4.47 5.58 13.80
C ASN A 59 -5.72 5.83 12.95
N ASN A 60 -5.59 6.56 11.84
CA ASN A 60 -6.73 6.90 10.99
C ASN A 60 -7.10 5.78 10.01
N TYR A 61 -6.12 5.02 9.50
CA TYR A 61 -6.37 4.10 8.38
C TYR A 61 -6.13 2.62 8.70
N ILE A 62 -5.24 2.31 9.66
CA ILE A 62 -4.77 0.94 9.92
C ILE A 62 -5.34 0.36 11.21
N PHE A 63 -5.27 1.09 12.33
CA PHE A 63 -5.80 0.66 13.63
C PHE A 63 -7.33 0.78 13.72
N ARG A 64 -8.05 -0.08 12.99
CA ARG A 64 -9.52 0.00 12.85
C ARG A 64 -10.32 -0.33 14.11
N LYS A 65 -9.70 -0.91 15.14
CA LYS A 65 -10.30 -1.14 16.47
C LYS A 65 -10.08 0.03 17.44
N GLY A 66 -9.35 1.06 17.03
CA GLY A 66 -8.99 2.22 17.83
C GLY A 66 -7.47 2.40 17.91
N PRO A 67 -6.98 3.62 18.19
CA PRO A 67 -5.56 3.96 18.17
C PRO A 67 -4.67 2.98 18.94
N GLY A 68 -3.67 2.40 18.27
CA GLY A 68 -2.68 1.48 18.86
C GLY A 68 -3.23 0.16 19.40
N VAL A 69 -4.51 -0.16 19.17
CA VAL A 69 -5.11 -1.42 19.60
C VAL A 69 -4.66 -2.51 18.65
N ALA A 70 -3.97 -3.53 19.19
CA ALA A 70 -3.48 -4.65 18.40
C ALA A 70 -4.61 -5.40 17.69
N MET A 71 -4.33 -5.88 16.47
CA MET A 71 -5.29 -6.58 15.64
C MET A 71 -4.70 -7.84 15.02
N THR A 72 -5.44 -8.94 15.04
CA THR A 72 -5.10 -10.11 14.22
C THR A 72 -5.50 -9.89 12.75
N MET A 73 -5.04 -10.77 11.86
CA MET A 73 -5.43 -10.75 10.45
C MET A 73 -6.95 -10.81 10.25
N ASP A 74 -7.64 -11.71 10.96
CA ASP A 74 -9.10 -11.85 10.83
C ASP A 74 -9.84 -10.62 11.33
N GLU A 75 -9.37 -9.99 12.42
CA GLU A 75 -9.95 -8.75 12.93
C GLU A 75 -9.75 -7.58 11.95
N PHE A 76 -8.58 -7.49 11.32
CA PHE A 76 -8.28 -6.47 10.32
C PHE A 76 -9.13 -6.64 9.06
N VAL A 77 -9.18 -7.85 8.53
CA VAL A 77 -9.99 -8.20 7.35
C VAL A 77 -11.48 -7.99 7.63
N GLY A 78 -11.96 -8.39 8.82
CA GLY A 78 -13.34 -8.17 9.24
C GLY A 78 -13.70 -6.68 9.32
N ALA A 79 -12.83 -5.86 9.91
CA ALA A 79 -13.06 -4.41 9.99
C ALA A 79 -13.08 -3.72 8.62
N LEU A 80 -12.27 -4.20 7.66
CA LEU A 80 -12.31 -3.75 6.27
C LEU A 80 -13.62 -4.18 5.58
N GLU A 81 -14.05 -5.42 5.78
CA GLU A 81 -15.33 -5.93 5.26
C GLU A 81 -16.51 -5.09 5.75
N ASP A 82 -16.57 -4.83 7.06
CA ASP A 82 -17.62 -4.03 7.68
C ASP A 82 -17.67 -2.62 7.07
N SER A 83 -16.50 -1.99 6.90
CA SER A 83 -16.37 -0.65 6.32
C SER A 83 -16.82 -0.64 4.85
N TYR A 84 -16.36 -1.62 4.08
CA TYR A 84 -16.70 -1.78 2.66
C TYR A 84 -18.19 -2.03 2.44
N GLN A 85 -18.79 -2.93 3.22
CA GLN A 85 -20.21 -3.27 3.12
C GLN A 85 -21.12 -2.13 3.56
N LYS A 86 -20.69 -1.33 4.55
CA LYS A 86 -21.42 -0.18 5.05
C LYS A 86 -21.58 0.90 3.98
N ASP A 87 -20.47 1.28 3.33
CA ASP A 87 -20.47 2.29 2.26
C ASP A 87 -19.23 2.13 1.37
N LYS A 88 -19.42 1.50 0.21
CA LYS A 88 -18.35 1.26 -0.77
C LYS A 88 -17.71 2.56 -1.28
N THR A 89 -18.49 3.63 -1.42
CA THR A 89 -17.99 4.91 -1.92
C THR A 89 -17.15 5.61 -0.86
N ALA A 90 -17.62 5.66 0.39
CA ALA A 90 -16.85 6.21 1.49
C ALA A 90 -15.57 5.40 1.75
N PHE A 91 -15.65 4.07 1.65
CA PHE A 91 -14.49 3.18 1.78
C PHE A 91 -13.45 3.46 0.69
N ARG A 92 -13.86 3.61 -0.57
CA ARG A 92 -12.94 3.98 -1.66
C ARG A 92 -12.25 5.33 -1.38
N GLN A 93 -13.02 6.35 -0.98
CA GLN A 93 -12.46 7.66 -0.67
C GLN A 93 -11.49 7.61 0.53
N GLU A 94 -11.74 6.74 1.51
CA GLU A 94 -10.81 6.48 2.61
C GLU A 94 -9.50 5.88 2.12
N MET A 95 -9.56 4.89 1.21
CA MET A 95 -8.35 4.28 0.64
C MET A 95 -7.57 5.25 -0.25
N GLU A 96 -8.27 6.09 -1.04
CA GLU A 96 -7.66 7.16 -1.82
C GLU A 96 -6.89 8.14 -0.92
N ARG A 97 -7.45 8.51 0.24
CA ARG A 97 -6.73 9.33 1.23
C ARG A 97 -5.57 8.58 1.87
N CYS A 98 -5.78 7.33 2.28
CA CYS A 98 -4.76 6.48 2.90
C CYS A 98 -3.48 6.39 2.06
N PHE A 99 -3.58 6.02 0.78
CA PHE A 99 -2.43 5.93 -0.10
C PHE A 99 -1.98 7.30 -0.62
N GLY A 100 -2.91 8.26 -0.76
CA GLY A 100 -2.62 9.65 -1.09
C GLY A 100 -1.67 10.30 -0.10
N ASP A 101 -1.93 10.15 1.21
CA ASP A 101 -1.12 10.73 2.29
C ASP A 101 0.33 10.19 2.28
N ILE A 102 0.51 8.87 2.07
CA ILE A 102 1.86 8.29 1.90
C ILE A 102 2.53 8.86 0.64
N SER A 103 1.82 8.90 -0.48
CA SER A 103 2.41 9.32 -1.75
C SER A 103 2.85 10.78 -1.75
N ALA A 104 2.08 11.66 -1.11
CA ALA A 104 2.41 13.07 -0.95
C ALA A 104 3.62 13.29 -0.03
N PHE A 105 3.91 12.36 0.88
CA PHE A 105 5.15 12.36 1.65
C PHE A 105 6.34 11.88 0.82
N VAL A 106 6.13 10.86 -0.03
CA VAL A 106 7.19 10.27 -0.86
C VAL A 106 7.63 11.22 -1.97
N THR A 107 6.71 11.89 -2.67
CA THR A 107 7.04 12.80 -3.78
C THR A 107 5.99 13.89 -3.97
N ASP A 108 6.45 15.06 -4.44
CA ASP A 108 5.59 16.15 -4.91
C ASP A 108 5.19 16.00 -6.39
N ASN A 109 5.86 15.10 -7.13
CA ASN A 109 5.64 14.89 -8.55
C ASN A 109 5.09 13.48 -8.84
N MET A 110 3.80 13.30 -8.61
CA MET A 110 3.09 12.05 -8.88
C MET A 110 3.09 11.62 -10.35
N GLY A 111 3.31 12.56 -11.28
CA GLY A 111 3.37 12.29 -12.72
C GLY A 111 4.76 11.90 -13.22
N ARG A 112 5.78 11.92 -12.34
CA ARG A 112 7.13 11.53 -12.74
C ARG A 112 7.17 10.02 -13.04
N PRO A 113 7.90 9.62 -14.10
CA PRO A 113 8.23 8.23 -14.34
C PRO A 113 8.92 7.56 -13.16
N ILE A 114 8.54 6.33 -12.86
CA ILE A 114 9.30 5.48 -11.94
C ILE A 114 10.27 4.61 -12.73
N GLU A 115 11.49 4.44 -12.22
CA GLU A 115 12.44 3.47 -12.77
C GLU A 115 12.20 2.08 -12.14
N GLU A 116 12.69 1.03 -12.78
CA GLU A 116 12.51 -0.36 -12.31
C GLU A 116 13.09 -0.56 -10.89
N GLU A 117 14.24 0.05 -10.61
CA GLU A 117 14.88 -0.03 -9.28
C GLU A 117 14.02 0.64 -8.19
N GLU A 118 13.42 1.78 -8.51
CA GLU A 118 12.55 2.54 -7.61
C GLU A 118 11.23 1.79 -7.38
N PHE A 119 10.68 1.19 -8.44
CA PHE A 119 9.51 0.33 -8.36
C PHE A 119 9.80 -0.89 -7.47
N ALA A 120 10.93 -1.56 -7.69
CA ALA A 120 11.30 -2.74 -6.92
C ALA A 120 11.55 -2.42 -5.44
N PHE A 121 12.20 -1.30 -5.16
CA PHE A 121 12.41 -0.85 -3.79
C PHE A 121 11.09 -0.55 -3.08
N GLY A 122 10.14 0.11 -3.76
CA GLY A 122 8.80 0.35 -3.23
C GLY A 122 8.12 -0.95 -2.78
N PHE A 123 8.10 -1.98 -3.63
CA PHE A 123 7.51 -3.28 -3.29
C PHE A 123 8.26 -4.01 -2.17
N LYS A 124 9.58 -3.91 -2.13
CA LYS A 124 10.40 -4.47 -1.04
C LYS A 124 10.02 -3.89 0.31
N VAL A 125 9.78 -2.57 0.38
CA VAL A 125 9.39 -1.91 1.62
C VAL A 125 8.05 -2.45 2.17
N PHE A 126 7.14 -2.82 1.27
CA PHE A 126 5.88 -3.50 1.59
C PHE A 126 6.01 -5.04 1.69
N GLY A 127 7.24 -5.56 1.85
CA GLY A 127 7.49 -6.97 2.18
C GLY A 127 7.49 -7.93 0.98
N GLN A 128 7.51 -7.44 -0.26
CA GLN A 128 7.71 -8.28 -1.43
C GLN A 128 9.19 -8.28 -1.85
N GLU A 129 9.89 -9.37 -1.55
CA GLU A 129 11.33 -9.53 -1.85
C GLU A 129 11.61 -10.41 -3.08
N ASP A 130 10.60 -11.05 -3.68
CA ASP A 130 10.77 -11.84 -4.91
C ASP A 130 10.98 -10.91 -6.12
N ALA A 131 12.26 -10.70 -6.45
CA ALA A 131 12.68 -9.88 -7.58
C ALA A 131 12.07 -10.33 -8.92
N GLY A 132 11.79 -11.63 -9.09
CA GLY A 132 11.16 -12.14 -10.31
C GLY A 132 9.70 -11.74 -10.43
N GLN A 133 8.95 -11.76 -9.33
CA GLN A 133 7.55 -11.28 -9.31
C GLN A 133 7.45 -9.78 -9.48
N VAL A 134 8.35 -9.03 -8.80
CA VAL A 134 8.43 -7.58 -8.93
C VAL A 134 8.77 -7.15 -10.36
N ALA A 135 9.73 -7.81 -11.02
CA ALA A 135 10.07 -7.53 -12.41
C ALA A 135 8.90 -7.82 -13.37
N LYS A 136 8.16 -8.91 -13.16
CA LYS A 136 6.92 -9.20 -13.92
C LYS A 136 5.87 -8.12 -13.72
N ALA A 137 5.66 -7.67 -12.49
CA ALA A 137 4.74 -6.58 -12.21
C ALA A 137 5.18 -5.29 -12.92
N TYR A 138 6.46 -4.93 -12.86
CA TYR A 138 6.98 -3.76 -13.58
C TYR A 138 6.74 -3.86 -15.10
N GLN A 139 6.88 -5.05 -15.69
CA GLN A 139 6.55 -5.29 -17.10
C GLN A 139 5.04 -5.09 -17.38
N LEU A 140 4.15 -5.55 -16.49
CA LEU A 140 2.71 -5.32 -16.62
C LEU A 140 2.36 -3.83 -16.58
N PHE A 141 2.94 -3.08 -15.65
CA PHE A 141 2.79 -1.64 -15.56
C PHE A 141 3.31 -0.93 -16.82
N THR A 142 4.47 -1.34 -17.31
CA THR A 142 5.06 -0.80 -18.55
C THR A 142 4.19 -1.11 -19.78
N ALA A 143 3.63 -2.32 -19.87
CA ALA A 143 2.74 -2.69 -20.96
C ALA A 143 1.43 -1.89 -20.96
N ALA A 144 0.89 -1.60 -19.78
CA ALA A 144 -0.36 -0.84 -19.64
C ALA A 144 -0.19 0.67 -19.86
N TYR A 145 0.93 1.24 -19.39
CA TYR A 145 1.11 2.70 -19.32
C TYR A 145 2.24 3.25 -20.21
N GLY A 146 3.03 2.38 -20.84
CA GLY A 146 4.26 2.73 -21.57
C GLY A 146 5.39 3.13 -20.62
N GLN A 147 5.18 4.18 -19.83
CA GLN A 147 6.09 4.60 -18.77
C GLN A 147 5.30 4.74 -17.45
N PRO A 148 5.47 3.82 -16.49
CA PRO A 148 4.73 3.88 -15.24
C PRO A 148 5.14 5.11 -14.42
N THR A 149 4.19 5.65 -13.66
CA THR A 149 4.38 6.83 -12.81
C THR A 149 4.01 6.48 -11.38
N VAL A 150 4.43 7.31 -10.41
CA VAL A 150 4.03 7.13 -9.01
C VAL A 150 2.51 7.13 -8.86
N ARG A 151 1.79 7.97 -9.62
CA ARG A 151 0.32 7.96 -9.68
C ARG A 151 -0.25 6.62 -10.09
N HIS A 152 0.27 6.00 -11.15
CA HIS A 152 -0.22 4.70 -11.60
C HIS A 152 -0.08 3.62 -10.53
N ILE A 153 1.00 3.65 -9.75
CA ILE A 153 1.24 2.69 -8.65
C ILE A 153 0.24 2.92 -7.51
N VAL A 154 0.03 4.18 -7.12
CA VAL A 154 -0.94 4.53 -6.06
C VAL A 154 -2.35 4.16 -6.47
N ASP A 155 -2.75 4.46 -7.71
CA ASP A 155 -4.06 4.09 -8.25
C ASP A 155 -4.24 2.56 -8.26
N ALA A 156 -3.20 1.80 -8.59
CA ALA A 156 -3.22 0.34 -8.55
C ALA A 156 -3.37 -0.20 -7.11
N TRP A 157 -2.71 0.40 -6.12
CA TRP A 157 -2.92 0.05 -4.71
C TRP A 157 -4.34 0.34 -4.23
N VAL A 158 -4.90 1.49 -4.60
CA VAL A 158 -6.30 1.81 -4.29
C VAL A 158 -7.21 0.77 -4.93
N GLN A 159 -7.07 0.50 -6.23
CA GLN A 159 -7.85 -0.51 -6.95
C GLN A 159 -7.74 -1.90 -6.31
N PHE A 160 -6.53 -2.31 -5.91
CA PHE A 160 -6.27 -3.56 -5.22
C PHE A 160 -7.10 -3.70 -3.95
N ILE A 161 -7.25 -2.64 -3.15
CA ILE A 161 -8.01 -2.71 -1.91
C ILE A 161 -9.53 -2.65 -2.12
N VAL A 162 -10.02 -1.98 -3.17
CA VAL A 162 -11.43 -1.60 -3.26
C VAL A 162 -12.22 -2.29 -4.39
N ASP A 163 -11.57 -2.79 -5.43
CA ASP A 163 -12.26 -3.41 -6.58
C ASP A 163 -12.58 -4.89 -6.29
N ASP A 164 -13.85 -5.28 -6.37
CA ASP A 164 -14.31 -6.65 -6.16
C ASP A 164 -14.44 -7.47 -7.45
N ASP A 165 -14.14 -6.90 -8.62
CA ASP A 165 -14.18 -7.60 -9.90
C ASP A 165 -12.98 -8.53 -10.10
N GLU A 166 -13.19 -9.82 -9.86
CA GLU A 166 -12.19 -10.87 -10.04
C GLU A 166 -11.78 -11.13 -11.50
N ASN A 167 -12.55 -10.61 -12.48
CA ASN A 167 -12.22 -10.77 -13.90
C ASN A 167 -11.21 -9.73 -14.40
N LYS A 168 -10.94 -8.69 -13.60
CA LYS A 168 -9.92 -7.69 -13.93
C LYS A 168 -8.56 -8.15 -13.43
N GLN A 169 -7.55 -7.95 -14.25
CA GLN A 169 -6.17 -8.18 -13.83
C GLN A 169 -5.79 -7.15 -12.76
N ASP A 170 -5.34 -7.65 -11.61
CA ASP A 170 -4.93 -6.83 -10.48
C ASP A 170 -3.40 -6.82 -10.39
N MET A 171 -2.80 -5.70 -10.79
CA MET A 171 -1.34 -5.59 -10.91
C MET A 171 -0.61 -5.74 -9.57
N ILE A 172 -1.23 -5.33 -8.46
CA ILE A 172 -0.62 -5.47 -7.13
C ILE A 172 -0.68 -6.94 -6.72
N LYS A 173 -1.82 -7.61 -6.90
CA LYS A 173 -1.96 -9.03 -6.57
C LYS A 173 -0.94 -9.90 -7.34
N GLU A 174 -0.73 -9.61 -8.63
CA GLU A 174 0.31 -10.22 -9.47
C GLU A 174 1.72 -9.97 -8.93
N ALA A 175 2.01 -8.74 -8.48
CA ALA A 175 3.30 -8.42 -7.86
C ALA A 175 3.57 -9.25 -6.60
N PHE A 176 2.54 -9.65 -5.86
CA PHE A 176 2.63 -10.56 -4.72
C PHE A 176 2.54 -12.05 -5.10
N GLY A 177 2.55 -12.38 -6.40
CA GLY A 177 2.57 -13.75 -6.91
C GLY A 177 1.29 -14.54 -6.68
N ASN A 178 0.13 -13.86 -6.60
CA ASN A 178 -1.16 -14.48 -6.28
C ASN A 178 -2.20 -14.34 -7.39
#